data_AF-W1P8J4-F1
#
_entry.id   AF-W1P8J4-F1
#
_cell.length_a   1.000
_cell.length_b   1.000
_cell.length_c   1.000
_cell.angle_alpha   90.00
_cell.angle_beta   90.00
_cell.angle_gamma   90.00
#
_symmetry.space_group_name_H-M   'P 1'
#
loop_
_entity.id
_entity.type
_entity.pdbx_description
1 polymer ?
#
loop_
_entity_poly.entity_id
_entity_poly.type
_entity_poly.pdbx_seq_one_letter_code
_entity_poly.pdbx_strand_id
1 'polypeptide(L)'
;MYQEESDIEEIVSSLSRSASIASHCRIYPFLSKPKSEQKTLKGMVKGTRNMLGRYVSKWFYDKGIPFDAVNSPYFSLMVNEIQRAGPGVKCPTAYKFSGPILNEEVDEVRKWIEEYK
;
A
#
# COMPACT_ATOMS: atom_id res chain seq x y z
N MET A 1 34.36 -13.68 48.42
CA MET A 1 33.05 -13.02 48.18
C MET A 1 33.17 -12.34 46.85
N TYR A 2 32.43 -12.82 45.86
CA TYR A 2 32.57 -12.49 44.46
C TYR A 2 32.10 -11.05 44.19
N GLN A 3 32.93 -10.26 43.50
CA GLN A 3 32.64 -8.90 43.08
C GLN A 3 32.80 -8.84 41.55
N GLU A 4 31.92 -9.52 40.82
CA GLU A 4 31.91 -9.51 39.34
C GLU A 4 30.51 -9.23 38.75
N GLU A 5 29.47 -9.02 39.58
CA GLU A 5 28.10 -8.72 39.11
C GLU A 5 27.82 -7.21 38.95
N SER A 6 28.75 -6.34 39.35
CA SER A 6 28.58 -4.88 39.30
C SER A 6 28.80 -4.27 37.92
N ASP A 7 29.74 -4.81 37.14
CA ASP A 7 30.26 -4.09 35.95
C ASP A 7 29.51 -4.46 34.66
N ILE A 8 28.68 -5.50 34.66
CA ILE A 8 27.83 -5.89 33.52
C ILE A 8 26.56 -5.01 33.46
N GLU A 9 26.00 -4.65 34.62
CA GLU A 9 24.78 -3.83 34.72
C GLU A 9 25.01 -2.38 34.23
N GLU A 10 26.21 -1.83 34.45
CA GLU A 10 26.58 -0.48 33.98
C GLU A 10 26.78 -0.40 32.46
N ILE A 11 27.31 -1.47 31.84
CA ILE A 11 27.50 -1.57 30.38
C ILE A 11 26.14 -1.72 29.67
N VAL A 12 25.20 -2.48 30.22
CA VAL A 12 23.85 -2.67 29.63
C VAL A 12 23.01 -1.38 29.73
N SER A 13 23.17 -0.62 30.82
CA SER A 13 22.46 0.65 31.04
C SER A 13 22.92 1.77 30.08
N SER A 14 24.21 1.82 29.75
CA SER A 14 24.79 2.84 28.86
C SER A 14 24.52 2.57 27.37
N LEU A 15 24.31 1.31 26.97
CA LEU A 15 23.95 0.97 25.58
C LEU A 15 22.49 1.31 25.24
N SER A 16 21.60 1.44 26.24
CA SER A 16 20.19 1.82 26.03
C SER A 16 19.97 3.34 25.82
N ARG A 17 20.99 4.18 25.99
CA ARG A 17 20.90 5.64 25.81
C ARG A 17 21.48 6.18 24.51
N SER A 18 21.78 5.32 23.52
CA SER A 18 22.14 5.79 22.19
C SER A 18 20.90 6.15 21.37
N ALA A 19 20.70 7.46 21.22
CA ALA A 19 19.87 8.18 20.26
C ALA A 19 19.18 7.32 19.18
N SER A 20 17.88 7.06 19.37
CA SER A 20 17.00 6.82 18.23
C SER A 20 16.83 8.15 17.50
N ILE A 21 17.61 8.34 16.43
CA ILE A 21 17.25 9.22 15.33
C ILE A 21 16.07 8.52 14.65
N ALA A 22 14.91 8.56 15.31
CA ALA A 22 13.64 8.24 14.69
C ALA A 22 13.39 9.35 13.68
N SER A 23 14.00 9.14 12.51
CA SER A 23 13.63 9.72 11.24
C SER A 23 12.14 9.96 11.27
N HIS A 24 11.79 11.21 11.04
CA HIS A 24 10.49 11.84 11.11
C HIS A 24 9.41 11.02 10.39
N CYS A 25 9.02 9.87 10.96
CA CYS A 25 7.87 9.09 10.58
C CYS A 25 6.70 9.95 11.00
N ARG A 26 6.28 10.84 10.10
CA ARG A 26 4.97 11.46 10.16
C ARG A 26 3.99 10.28 10.20
N ILE A 27 3.62 9.87 11.40
CA ILE A 27 2.43 9.09 11.62
C ILE A 27 1.34 9.97 11.02
N TYR A 28 0.93 9.65 9.79
CA TYR A 28 -0.09 10.41 9.09
C TYR A 28 -1.25 10.52 10.08
N PRO A 29 -1.71 11.75 10.45
CA PRO A 29 -2.81 11.91 11.39
C PRO A 29 -4.07 11.13 11.00
N PHE A 30 -4.16 10.70 9.74
CA PHE A 30 -5.22 9.88 9.17
C PHE A 30 -5.15 8.37 9.50
N LEU A 31 -4.00 7.84 9.92
CA LEU A 31 -3.90 6.48 10.45
C LEU A 31 -4.35 6.40 11.92
N SER A 32 -4.51 7.56 12.57
CA SER A 32 -5.19 7.63 13.87
C SER A 32 -6.68 7.38 13.67
N LYS A 33 -7.29 6.61 14.57
CA LYS A 33 -8.73 6.35 14.55
C LYS A 33 -9.47 7.70 14.55
N PRO A 34 -10.44 7.93 13.66
CA PRO A 34 -11.15 9.20 13.64
C PRO A 34 -11.92 9.39 14.95
N LYS A 35 -11.76 10.55 15.60
CA LYS A 35 -12.69 11.01 16.63
C LYS A 35 -14.10 11.02 16.03
N SER A 36 -15.05 10.40 16.72
CA SER A 36 -16.42 10.25 16.23
C SER A 36 -17.16 11.58 16.26
N GLU A 37 -17.13 12.33 15.17
CA GLU A 37 -18.11 13.36 14.87
C GLU A 37 -19.29 12.72 14.14
N GLN A 38 -20.52 12.94 14.59
CA GLN A 38 -21.73 12.46 13.92
C GLN A 38 -21.85 13.10 12.53
N LYS A 39 -21.66 12.32 11.47
CA LYS A 39 -21.82 12.74 10.08
C LYS A 39 -23.14 12.24 9.51
N THR A 40 -23.91 13.12 8.88
CA THR A 40 -25.21 12.82 8.27
C THR A 40 -25.09 11.75 7.17
N LEU A 41 -26.10 10.88 7.03
CA LEU A 41 -26.14 9.75 6.07
C LEU A 41 -25.80 10.14 4.62
N LYS A 42 -26.27 11.31 4.15
CA LYS A 42 -25.94 11.85 2.82
C LYS A 42 -24.45 12.15 2.65
N GLY A 43 -23.78 12.57 3.72
CA GLY A 43 -22.33 12.79 3.78
C GLY A 43 -21.54 11.47 3.86
N MET A 44 -22.07 10.44 4.51
CA MET A 44 -21.46 9.10 4.55
C MET A 44 -21.43 8.45 3.17
N VAL A 45 -22.53 8.48 2.41
CA VAL A 45 -22.57 7.92 1.04
C VAL A 45 -21.60 8.65 0.10
N LYS A 46 -21.47 9.99 0.23
CA LYS A 46 -20.46 10.79 -0.49
C LYS A 46 -19.04 10.54 0.01
N GLY A 47 -18.87 10.13 1.27
CA GLY A 47 -17.59 9.77 1.89
C GLY A 47 -17.07 8.41 1.46
N THR A 48 -17.93 7.39 1.38
CA THR A 48 -17.56 6.02 1.00
C THR A 48 -17.16 5.91 -0.47
N ARG A 49 -17.92 6.57 -1.37
CA ARG A 49 -17.60 6.67 -2.82
C ARG A 49 -16.25 7.34 -3.11
N ASN A 50 -15.67 8.01 -2.11
CA ASN A 50 -14.41 8.74 -2.20
C ASN A 50 -13.23 8.04 -1.50
N MET A 51 -13.39 6.84 -0.94
CA MET A 51 -12.28 6.13 -0.29
C MET A 51 -11.37 5.41 -1.29
N LEU A 52 -11.94 4.70 -2.27
CA LEU A 52 -11.16 4.05 -3.33
C LEU A 52 -10.34 5.09 -4.11
N GLY A 53 -10.99 6.17 -4.56
CA GLY A 53 -10.30 7.28 -5.23
C GLY A 53 -9.17 7.85 -4.39
N ARG A 54 -9.37 8.06 -3.09
CA ARG A 54 -8.30 8.54 -2.18
C ARG A 54 -7.12 7.57 -2.09
N TYR A 55 -7.35 6.26 -2.01
CA TYR A 55 -6.25 5.29 -1.94
C TYR A 55 -5.52 5.15 -3.27
N VAL A 56 -6.25 5.15 -4.39
CA VAL A 56 -5.67 5.17 -5.73
C VAL A 56 -4.82 6.43 -5.92
N SER A 57 -5.34 7.61 -5.60
CA SER A 57 -4.56 8.87 -5.72
C SER A 57 -3.31 8.86 -4.84
N LYS A 58 -3.36 8.28 -3.64
CA LYS A 58 -2.17 8.11 -2.78
C LYS A 58 -1.15 7.18 -3.41
N TRP A 59 -1.59 6.06 -4.01
CA TRP A 59 -0.69 5.13 -4.69
C TRP A 59 -0.03 5.75 -5.92
N PHE A 60 -0.79 6.52 -6.72
CA PHE A 60 -0.25 7.30 -7.84
C PHE A 60 0.83 8.27 -7.38
N TYR A 61 0.58 9.00 -6.29
CA TYR A 61 1.56 9.93 -5.73
C TYR A 61 2.81 9.22 -5.20
N ASP A 62 2.65 8.12 -4.44
CA ASP A 62 3.77 7.35 -3.87
C ASP A 62 4.68 6.75 -4.96
N LYS A 63 4.09 6.28 -6.07
CA LYS A 63 4.81 5.65 -7.17
C LYS A 63 5.20 6.60 -8.30
N GLY A 64 4.87 7.88 -8.20
CA GLY A 64 5.15 8.86 -9.25
C GLY A 64 4.45 8.54 -10.58
N ILE A 65 3.28 7.89 -10.53
CA ILE A 65 2.52 7.52 -11.73
C ILE A 65 1.86 8.79 -12.29
N PRO A 66 2.05 9.13 -13.58
CA PRO A 66 1.35 10.24 -14.21
C PRO A 66 -0.18 10.08 -14.12
N PHE A 67 -0.90 11.15 -13.79
CA PHE A 67 -2.36 11.09 -13.66
C PHE A 67 -3.09 10.69 -14.94
N ASP A 68 -2.47 10.92 -16.10
CA ASP A 68 -2.99 10.49 -17.40
C ASP A 68 -3.14 8.96 -17.50
N ALA A 69 -2.43 8.18 -16.67
CA ALA A 69 -2.59 6.72 -16.64
C ALA A 69 -4.01 6.25 -16.26
N VAL A 70 -4.82 7.12 -15.64
CA VAL A 70 -6.26 6.84 -15.37
C VAL A 70 -7.08 6.75 -16.66
N ASN A 71 -6.65 7.41 -17.74
CA ASN A 71 -7.33 7.37 -19.05
C ASN A 71 -7.08 6.07 -19.81
N SER A 72 -6.19 5.21 -19.31
CA SER A 72 -5.93 3.90 -19.89
C SER A 72 -7.16 2.99 -19.76
N PRO A 73 -7.56 2.25 -20.82
CA PRO A 73 -8.65 1.29 -20.73
C PRO A 73 -8.39 0.22 -19.65
N TYR A 74 -7.12 -0.14 -19.43
CA TYR A 74 -6.71 -1.10 -18.41
C TYR A 74 -6.98 -0.63 -16.98
N PHE A 75 -6.94 0.68 -16.73
CA PHE A 75 -7.28 1.21 -15.40
C PHE A 75 -8.75 0.97 -15.06
N SER A 76 -9.64 1.19 -16.04
CA SER A 76 -11.07 0.93 -15.88
C SER A 76 -11.36 -0.57 -15.72
N LEU A 77 -10.67 -1.42 -16.48
CA LEU A 77 -10.77 -2.89 -16.34
C LEU A 77 -10.32 -3.35 -14.95
N MET A 78 -9.18 -2.87 -14.46
CA MET A 78 -8.67 -3.20 -13.13
C MET A 78 -9.69 -2.84 -12.04
N VAL A 79 -10.29 -1.64 -12.09
CA VAL A 79 -11.31 -1.21 -11.12
C VAL A 79 -12.55 -2.10 -11.19
N ASN A 80 -12.99 -2.48 -12.39
CA ASN A 80 -14.14 -3.36 -12.58
C ASN A 80 -13.89 -4.75 -11.99
N GLU A 81 -12.72 -5.35 -12.24
CA GLU A 81 -12.36 -6.66 -11.70
C GLU A 81 -12.26 -6.64 -10.17
N ILE A 82 -11.69 -5.58 -9.58
CA ILE A 82 -11.66 -5.42 -8.12
C ILE A 82 -13.10 -5.36 -7.55
N GLN A 83 -13.99 -4.62 -8.22
CA GLN A 83 -15.39 -4.54 -7.80
C GLN A 83 -16.11 -5.88 -7.94
N ARG A 84 -15.84 -6.63 -9.03
CA ARG A 84 -16.44 -7.92 -9.33
C ARG A 84 -15.98 -9.03 -8.38
N ALA A 85 -14.70 -9.03 -8.01
CA ALA A 85 -14.12 -9.99 -7.07
C ALA A 85 -14.65 -9.78 -5.64
N GLY A 86 -15.07 -8.56 -5.28
CA GLY A 86 -15.73 -8.27 -4.02
C GLY A 86 -14.79 -8.30 -2.79
N PRO A 87 -15.34 -8.27 -1.56
CA PRO A 87 -14.52 -8.28 -0.34
C PRO A 87 -13.66 -9.54 -0.23
N GLY A 88 -12.37 -9.38 0.10
CA GLY A 88 -11.44 -10.50 0.28
C GLY A 88 -10.46 -10.72 -0.87
N VAL A 89 -10.45 -9.84 -1.89
CA VAL A 89 -9.41 -9.85 -2.93
C VAL A 89 -8.03 -9.81 -2.28
N LYS A 90 -7.21 -10.82 -2.56
CA LYS A 90 -5.81 -10.84 -2.15
C LYS A 90 -5.00 -10.10 -3.20
N CYS A 91 -4.29 -9.06 -2.80
CA CYS A 91 -3.31 -8.41 -3.66
C CYS A 91 -2.23 -9.45 -4.05
N PRO A 92 -1.85 -9.54 -5.34
CA PRO A 92 -0.77 -10.41 -5.74
C PRO A 92 0.54 -9.96 -5.07
N THR A 93 1.34 -10.93 -4.63
CA THR A 93 2.70 -10.66 -4.18
C THR A 93 3.56 -10.23 -5.37
N ALA A 94 4.55 -9.36 -5.14
CA ALA A 94 5.46 -8.89 -6.19
C ALA A 94 6.02 -10.04 -7.05
N TYR A 95 6.44 -11.15 -6.44
CA TYR A 95 6.92 -12.35 -7.15
C TYR A 95 5.87 -12.95 -8.11
N LYS A 96 4.61 -13.07 -7.66
CA LYS A 96 3.54 -13.62 -8.50
C LYS A 96 3.15 -12.65 -9.62
N PHE A 97 3.18 -11.35 -9.32
CA PHE A 97 2.89 -10.29 -10.28
C PHE A 97 3.94 -10.23 -11.39
N SER A 98 5.23 -10.20 -11.05
CA SER A 98 6.32 -10.14 -12.02
C SER A 98 6.62 -11.47 -12.72
N GLY A 99 6.12 -12.58 -12.18
CA GLY A 99 6.32 -13.91 -12.74
C GLY A 99 5.14 -14.34 -13.60
N PRO A 100 4.31 -15.29 -13.14
CA PRO A 100 3.29 -15.93 -13.95
C PRO A 100 2.28 -14.95 -14.57
N ILE A 101 1.84 -13.93 -13.82
CA ILE A 101 0.80 -13.00 -14.31
C ILE A 101 1.33 -12.16 -15.47
N LEU A 102 2.51 -11.55 -15.33
CA LEU A 102 3.09 -10.75 -16.40
C LEU A 102 3.50 -11.60 -17.61
N ASN A 103 3.98 -12.83 -17.39
CA ASN A 103 4.33 -13.72 -18.48
C ASN A 103 3.11 -14.12 -19.32
N GLU A 104 1.96 -14.37 -18.69
CA GLU A 104 0.70 -14.69 -19.37
C GLU A 104 0.25 -13.53 -20.28
N GLU A 105 0.28 -12.29 -19.78
CA GLU A 105 -0.03 -11.09 -20.57
C GLU A 105 0.92 -10.92 -21.77
N VAL A 106 2.22 -11.20 -21.59
CA VAL A 106 3.22 -11.13 -22.67
C VAL A 106 2.94 -12.19 -23.74
N ASP A 107 2.59 -13.40 -23.34
CA ASP A 107 2.29 -14.49 -24.26
C ASP A 107 0.98 -14.25 -25.02
N GLU A 108 -0.04 -13.69 -24.37
CA GLU A 108 -1.26 -13.25 -25.04
C GLU A 108 -0.96 -12.20 -26.10
N VAL A 109 -0.22 -11.13 -25.77
CA VAL A 109 0.15 -10.07 -26.73
C VAL A 109 0.97 -10.63 -27.90
N ARG A 110 1.89 -11.56 -27.63
CA ARG A 110 2.66 -12.25 -28.69
C ARG A 110 1.75 -13.04 -29.63
N LYS A 111 0.77 -13.74 -29.09
CA LYS A 111 -0.21 -14.48 -29.88
C LYS A 111 -1.05 -13.54 -30.74
N TRP A 112 -1.54 -12.43 -30.18
CA TRP A 112 -2.23 -11.39 -30.94
C TRP A 112 -1.37 -10.82 -32.08
N ILE A 113 -0.06 -10.62 -31.88
CA ILE A 113 0.82 -10.17 -32.96
C ILE A 113 0.96 -11.22 -34.07
N GLU A 114 1.11 -12.49 -33.71
CA GLU A 114 1.28 -13.58 -34.68
C GLU A 114 0.00 -13.89 -35.46
N GLU A 115 -1.18 -13.72 -34.86
CA GLU A 115 -2.48 -13.86 -35.55
C GLU A 115 -2.73 -12.77 -36.61
N TYR A 116 -2.06 -11.62 -36.51
CA TYR A 116 -2.20 -10.49 -37.43
C TYR A 116 -1.00 -10.32 -38.38
N LYS A 117 -0.10 -11.31 -38.42
CA LYS A 117 1.05 -11.39 -39.33
C LYS A 117 0.67 -12.08 -40.64
#